data_AF-A0A378VZT4-F1
#
_entry.id   AF-A0A378VZT4-F1
#
_cell.length_a   1.000
_cell.length_b   1.000
_cell.length_c   1.000
_cell.angle_alpha   90.00
_cell.angle_beta   90.00
_cell.angle_gamma   90.00
#
_symmetry.space_group_name_H-M   'P 1'
#
loop_
_entity.id
_entity.type
_entity.pdbx_description
1 polymer ?
#
loop_
_entity_poly.entity_id
_entity_poly.type
_entity_poly.pdbx_seq_one_letter_code
_entity_poly.pdbx_strand_id
1 'polypeptide(L)' 'MSEELQPVFSIERLYVKDLSLEVPHAPQIFLEQGDPEVDMRVSTGSQKLEDGYYDVDVTVTVTAKLDNERTMF' A
#
# COMPACT_ATOMS: atom_id res chain seq x y z
N MET A 1 -20.82 -16.83 37.12
CA MET A 1 -19.95 -17.07 35.96
C MET A 1 -20.03 -15.81 35.13
N SER A 2 -18.96 -15.03 35.11
CA SER A 2 -18.90 -13.82 34.27
C SER A 2 -18.58 -14.29 32.86
N GLU A 3 -19.55 -14.22 31.96
CA GLU A 3 -19.27 -14.36 30.52
C GLU A 3 -18.48 -13.12 30.12
N GLU A 4 -17.16 -13.26 29.99
CA GLU A 4 -16.34 -12.26 29.32
C GLU A 4 -16.74 -12.25 27.85
N LEU A 5 -17.47 -11.21 27.44
CA LEU A 5 -17.76 -10.90 26.04
C LEU A 5 -16.44 -10.77 25.29
N GLN A 6 -16.05 -11.82 24.56
CA GLN A 6 -14.86 -11.78 23.71
C GLN A 6 -15.09 -10.75 22.61
N PRO A 7 -14.13 -9.83 22.37
CA PRO A 7 -14.24 -8.87 21.29
C PRO A 7 -14.36 -9.61 19.96
N VAL A 8 -15.42 -9.30 19.21
CA VAL A 8 -15.69 -9.87 17.89
C VAL A 8 -15.08 -8.96 16.81
N PHE A 9 -14.31 -9.55 15.89
CA PHE A 9 -13.74 -8.87 14.73
C PHE A 9 -14.12 -9.65 13.47
N SER A 10 -14.84 -9.00 12.54
CA SER A 10 -15.19 -9.56 11.24
C SER A 10 -14.70 -8.63 10.12
N ILE A 11 -14.23 -9.22 9.01
CA ILE A 11 -13.92 -8.48 7.78
C ILE A 11 -15.15 -8.58 6.87
N GLU A 12 -15.82 -7.46 6.67
CA GLU A 12 -17.01 -7.41 5.83
C GLU A 12 -16.65 -7.40 4.34
N ARG A 13 -15.70 -6.54 3.94
CA ARG A 13 -15.28 -6.35 2.55
C ARG A 13 -13.81 -6.00 2.48
N LEU A 14 -13.14 -6.52 1.46
CA LEU A 14 -11.78 -6.16 1.09
C LEU A 14 -11.80 -5.73 -0.38
N TYR A 15 -11.28 -4.53 -0.65
CA TYR A 15 -11.27 -3.98 -2.01
C TYR A 15 -10.12 -2.98 -2.17
N VAL A 16 -9.72 -2.75 -3.42
CA VAL A 16 -8.73 -1.73 -3.78
C VAL A 16 -9.43 -0.39 -3.91
N LYS A 17 -9.03 0.60 -3.11
CA LYS A 17 -9.55 1.97 -3.19
C LYS A 17 -8.91 2.76 -4.32
N ASP A 18 -7.59 2.63 -4.44
CA ASP A 18 -6.77 3.35 -5.41
C ASP A 18 -5.58 2.48 -5.85
N LEU A 19 -5.18 2.64 -7.10
CA LEU A 19 -4.02 1.98 -7.69
C LEU A 19 -3.44 2.86 -8.80
N SER A 20 -2.16 3.18 -8.65
CA SER A 20 -1.39 3.92 -9.65
C SER A 20 -0.09 3.17 -9.97
N LEU A 21 0.38 3.33 -11.21
CA LEU A 21 1.67 2.86 -11.68
C LEU A 21 2.20 3.84 -12.70
N GLU A 22 3.44 4.29 -12.50
CA GLU A 22 4.10 5.25 -13.38
C GLU A 22 5.48 4.73 -13.74
N VAL A 23 5.89 4.89 -15.00
CA VAL A 23 7.22 4.52 -15.49
C VAL A 23 7.77 5.70 -16.31
N PRO A 24 8.30 6.75 -15.66
CA PRO A 24 8.56 8.04 -16.31
C PRO A 24 9.56 7.97 -17.47
N HIS A 25 10.50 7.03 -17.40
CA HIS A 25 11.59 6.86 -18.36
C HIS A 25 11.35 5.68 -19.33
N ALA A 26 10.11 5.20 -19.44
CA ALA A 26 9.76 4.18 -20.41
C ALA A 26 9.87 4.72 -21.86
N PRO A 27 10.30 3.89 -22.82
CA PRO A 27 10.79 2.51 -22.66
C PRO A 27 12.30 2.41 -22.38
N GLN A 28 13.05 3.52 -22.42
CA GLN A 28 14.52 3.52 -22.39
C GLN A 28 15.08 2.89 -21.11
N ILE A 29 14.39 3.06 -19.98
CA ILE A 29 14.79 2.51 -18.69
C ILE A 29 14.90 0.97 -18.68
N PHE A 30 14.18 0.27 -19.59
CA PHE A 30 14.25 -1.19 -19.69
C PHE A 30 15.58 -1.71 -20.26
N LEU A 31 16.40 -0.83 -20.83
CA LEU A 31 17.73 -1.18 -21.35
C LEU A 31 18.84 -0.98 -20.31
N GLU A 32 18.54 -0.26 -19.22
CA GLU A 32 19.50 -0.03 -18.15
C GLU A 32 19.69 -1.30 -17.32
N GLN A 33 20.93 -1.62 -16.99
CA GLN A 33 21.29 -2.77 -16.16
C GLN A 33 21.70 -2.28 -14.78
N GLY A 34 21.18 -2.91 -13.74
CA GLY A 34 21.48 -2.60 -12.35
C GLY A 34 20.36 -3.10 -11.43
N ASP A 35 20.70 -3.39 -10.19
CA ASP A 35 19.71 -3.69 -9.16
C ASP A 35 19.16 -2.35 -8.62
N PRO A 36 17.86 -2.07 -8.73
CA PRO A 36 17.32 -0.82 -8.23
C PRO A 36 17.28 -0.81 -6.70
N GLU A 37 17.55 0.36 -6.12
CA GLU A 37 17.23 0.66 -4.74
C GLU A 37 15.71 0.85 -4.61
N VAL A 38 15.11 0.13 -3.66
CA VAL A 38 13.66 0.14 -3.43
C VAL A 38 13.35 0.90 -2.14
N ASP A 39 12.67 2.04 -2.26
CA ASP A 39 12.04 2.76 -1.15
C ASP A 39 10.61 2.26 -0.97
N MET A 40 10.24 1.90 0.26
CA MET A 40 8.90 1.46 0.59
C MET A 40 8.34 2.30 1.74
N ARG A 41 7.15 2.87 1.52
CA ARG A 41 6.41 3.63 2.52
C ARG A 41 5.06 3.00 2.73
N VAL A 42 4.73 2.77 3.99
CA VAL A 42 3.44 2.21 4.41
C VAL A 42 2.74 3.23 5.28
N SER A 43 1.49 3.51 4.94
CA SER A 43 0.58 4.34 5.73
C SER A 43 -0.68 3.55 6.05
N THR A 44 -1.21 3.73 7.25
CA THR A 44 -2.45 3.11 7.69
C THR A 44 -3.44 4.18 8.11
N GLY A 45 -4.63 4.11 7.53
CA GLY A 45 -5.77 4.96 7.85
C GLY A 45 -6.87 4.13 8.51
N SER A 46 -7.61 4.75 9.43
CA SER A 46 -8.85 4.16 9.91
C SER A 46 -9.89 5.25 10.15
N GLN A 47 -11.11 4.98 9.75
CA GLN A 47 -12.26 5.85 9.98
C GLN A 47 -13.46 5.04 10.42
N LYS A 48 -14.24 5.57 11.36
CA LYS A 48 -15.51 4.96 11.75
C LYS A 48 -16.56 5.31 10.69
N LEU A 49 -17.22 4.30 10.15
CA LEU A 49 -18.33 4.51 9.21
C LEU A 49 -19.65 4.67 9.95
N GLU A 50 -19.96 3.69 10.80
CA GLU A 50 -21.16 3.66 11.65
C GLU A 50 -20.87 2.79 12.90
N ASP A 51 -21.86 2.59 13.77
CA ASP A 51 -21.64 1.82 14.99
C ASP A 51 -21.28 0.35 14.69
N GLY A 52 -20.10 -0.06 15.11
CA GLY A 52 -19.56 -1.41 14.88
C GLY A 52 -18.82 -1.59 13.56
N TYR A 53 -18.82 -0.59 12.67
CA TYR A 53 -18.19 -0.68 11.36
C TYR A 53 -17.09 0.37 11.17
N TYR A 54 -15.94 -0.11 10.70
CA TYR A 54 -14.76 0.70 10.43
C TYR A 54 -14.30 0.46 9.01
N ASP A 55 -13.86 1.54 8.37
CA ASP A 55 -13.12 1.48 7.13
C ASP A 55 -11.64 1.67 7.46
N VAL A 56 -10.84 0.69 7.10
CA VAL A 56 -9.40 0.65 7.35
C VAL A 56 -8.71 0.56 6.00
N ASP A 57 -7.82 1.50 5.73
CA ASP A 57 -6.98 1.48 4.54
C ASP A 57 -5.52 1.28 4.90
N VAL A 58 -4.84 0.57 4.00
CA VAL A 58 -3.39 0.41 4.02
C VAL A 58 -2.91 0.90 2.67
N THR A 59 -2.18 2.01 2.68
CA THR A 59 -1.58 2.58 1.48
C THR A 59 -0.11 2.21 1.45
N VAL A 60 0.31 1.55 0.38
CA VAL A 60 1.70 1.17 0.15
C VAL A 60 2.21 1.93 -1.06
N THR A 61 3.24 2.74 -0.87
CA THR A 61 3.95 3.43 -1.95
C THR A 61 5.32 2.79 -2.08
N VAL A 62 5.62 2.29 -3.28
CA VAL A 62 6.91 1.71 -3.62
C VAL A 62 7.55 2.58 -4.69
N THR A 63 8.83 2.91 -4.52
CA THR A 63 9.60 3.63 -5.54
C THR A 63 10.93 2.91 -5.75
N ALA A 64 11.19 2.49 -6.98
CA ALA A 64 12.44 1.85 -7.38
C ALA A 64 13.30 2.84 -8.18
N LYS A 65 14.55 3.03 -7.78
CA LYS A 65 15.51 3.93 -8.45
C LYS A 65 16.81 3.21 -8.77
N LEU A 66 17.42 3.51 -9.90
CA LEU A 66 18.78 3.08 -10.22
C LEU A 66 19.81 4.07 -9.63
N ASP A 67 21.06 3.64 -9.51
CA ASP A 67 22.18 4.39 -8.91
C ASP A 67 22.41 5.81 -9.50
N ASN A 68 21.89 6.08 -10.70
CA ASN A 68 21.93 7.37 -11.38
C ASN A 68 20.71 8.27 -11.06
N GLU A 69 19.99 7.98 -9.99
CA GLU A 69 18.73 8.61 -9.54
C GLU A 69 17.56 8.50 -10.53
N ARG A 70 17.65 7.64 -11.56
CA ARG A 70 16.52 7.41 -12.46
C ARG A 70 15.48 6.51 -11.81
N THR A 71 14.29 7.05 -11.61
CA THR A 71 13.12 6.28 -11.19
C THR A 71 12.71 5.29 -12.29
N MET A 72 12.65 4.01 -11.91
CA MET A 72 12.07 2.94 -12.71
C MET A 72 10.55 2.91 -12.56
N PHE A 73 10.04 2.91 -11.33
CA PHE A 73 8.62 3.03 -10.99
C PHE A 73 8.44 3.54 -9.57
#